data_AF-A0A8T4QRU1-F1
#
_entry.id   AF-A0A8T4QRU1-F1
#
_cell.length_a   1.000
_cell.length_b   1.000
_cell.length_c   1.000
_cell.angle_alpha   90.00
_cell.angle_beta   90.00
_cell.angle_gamma   90.00
#
_symmetry.space_group_name_H-M   'P 1'
#
loop_
_entity.id
_entity.type
_entity.pdbx_description
1 polymer ?
#
loop_
_entity_poly.entity_id
_entity_poly.type
_entity_poly.pdbx_seq_one_letter_code
_entity_poly.pdbx_strand_id
1 'polypeptide(L)'
;MILSKDEAICLILGMSKNMEVSSPTKLNKLLARLNLYFIPIDISFSLNKFGSFSADLSSLQANDYYGLSPYNYMGRSVNKFVLKPKGQELFTETVKLKINKILTDEDFNSLKETIQYLSSLSVTEISDNEHKKLLVDIDDRFKLQQKINENFVELSDLYQQINRLPENKIAEIRLKALIEYCYYLIKYLKEKRFIHLSEEEYDFDAHMFDYYFLYNVSQIIPFLNKQISEKEKDAISINKFYQYFVNSVKEEYPFSINSKNLKELIV
;
A
#
# COMPACT_ATOMS: atom_id res chain seq x y z
N MET A 1 -1.93 2.77 -13.39
CA MET A 1 -2.23 1.33 -13.37
C MET A 1 -2.66 1.00 -11.96
N ILE A 2 -3.83 0.40 -11.84
CA ILE A 2 -4.48 0.03 -10.59
C ILE A 2 -5.11 -1.36 -10.80
N LEU A 3 -5.05 -2.24 -9.80
CA LEU A 3 -5.78 -3.50 -9.85
C LEU A 3 -7.23 -3.24 -9.49
N SER A 4 -8.17 -3.70 -10.30
CA SER A 4 -9.56 -3.82 -9.89
C SER A 4 -9.70 -4.77 -8.71
N LYS A 5 -10.84 -4.68 -8.01
CA LYS A 5 -11.17 -5.57 -6.89
C LYS A 5 -11.06 -7.05 -7.26
N ASP A 6 -11.56 -7.45 -8.44
CA ASP A 6 -11.53 -8.85 -8.87
C ASP A 6 -10.12 -9.32 -9.23
N GLU A 7 -9.31 -8.47 -9.87
CA GLU A 7 -7.90 -8.78 -10.15
C GLU A 7 -7.12 -8.97 -8.85
N ALA A 8 -7.31 -8.08 -7.87
CA ALA A 8 -6.67 -8.18 -6.57
C ALA A 8 -7.06 -9.46 -5.81
N ILE A 9 -8.35 -9.81 -5.81
CA ILE A 9 -8.84 -11.05 -5.16
C ILE A 9 -8.30 -12.29 -5.88
N CYS A 10 -8.30 -12.32 -7.21
CA CYS A 10 -7.73 -13.44 -7.97
C CYS A 10 -6.21 -13.56 -7.75
N LEU A 11 -5.51 -12.43 -7.62
CA LEU A 11 -4.10 -12.39 -7.24
C LEU A 11 -3.87 -13.06 -5.88
N ILE A 12 -4.60 -12.64 -4.86
CA ILE A 12 -4.50 -13.23 -3.51
C ILE A 12 -4.85 -14.71 -3.52
N LEU A 13 -5.97 -15.11 -4.12
CA LEU A 13 -6.38 -16.50 -4.18
C LEU A 13 -5.36 -17.34 -4.94
N GLY A 14 -4.89 -16.89 -6.11
CA GLY A 14 -3.90 -17.61 -6.93
C GLY A 14 -2.55 -17.82 -6.25
N MET A 15 -2.17 -16.94 -5.30
CA MET A 15 -0.96 -17.07 -4.48
C MET A 15 -1.20 -17.82 -3.16
N SER A 16 -2.45 -17.99 -2.74
CA SER A 16 -2.81 -18.66 -1.48
C SER A 16 -2.68 -20.17 -1.60
N LYS A 17 -2.46 -20.84 -0.45
CA LYS A 17 -2.42 -22.31 -0.39
C LYS A 17 -3.73 -22.89 -0.93
N ASN A 18 -3.61 -23.88 -1.83
CA ASN A 18 -4.75 -24.54 -2.50
C ASN A 18 -5.69 -23.59 -3.27
N MET A 19 -5.23 -22.39 -3.62
CA MET A 19 -6.03 -21.36 -4.29
C MET A 19 -7.31 -20.96 -3.55
N GLU A 20 -7.25 -20.99 -2.21
CA GLU A 20 -8.39 -20.71 -1.35
C GLU A 20 -8.05 -19.85 -0.14
N VAL A 21 -9.05 -19.13 0.36
CA VAL A 21 -8.96 -18.35 1.60
C VAL A 21 -10.17 -18.64 2.47
N SER A 22 -9.92 -18.96 3.74
CA SER A 22 -10.93 -19.56 4.63
C SER A 22 -12.02 -18.61 5.13
N SER A 23 -11.88 -17.29 4.98
CA SER A 23 -12.90 -16.33 5.45
C SER A 23 -12.76 -14.95 4.79
N PRO A 24 -13.83 -14.13 4.78
CA PRO A 24 -13.76 -12.74 4.30
C PRO A 24 -12.74 -11.92 5.09
N THR A 25 -12.68 -12.09 6.42
CA THR A 25 -11.72 -11.38 7.27
C THR A 25 -10.27 -11.69 6.90
N LYS A 26 -9.97 -12.95 6.60
CA LYS A 26 -8.64 -13.35 6.17
C LYS A 26 -8.31 -12.83 4.77
N LEU A 27 -9.26 -12.88 3.84
CA LEU A 27 -9.08 -12.30 2.51
C LEU A 27 -8.76 -10.81 2.59
N ASN A 28 -9.47 -10.09 3.45
CA ASN A 28 -9.24 -8.69 3.72
C ASN A 28 -7.80 -8.41 4.17
N LYS A 29 -7.34 -9.16 5.16
CA LYS A 29 -5.98 -9.07 5.69
C LYS A 29 -4.90 -9.38 4.65
N LEU A 30 -5.18 -10.28 3.71
CA LEU A 30 -4.26 -10.58 2.62
C LEU A 30 -4.26 -9.47 1.54
N LEU A 31 -5.43 -8.89 1.22
CA LEU A 31 -5.53 -7.73 0.32
C LEU A 31 -4.76 -6.52 0.87
N ALA A 32 -4.84 -6.28 2.18
CA ALA A 32 -4.04 -5.26 2.86
C ALA A 32 -2.52 -5.43 2.65
N ARG A 33 -2.03 -6.65 2.43
CA ARG A 33 -0.60 -6.89 2.15
C ARG A 33 -0.17 -6.37 0.80
N LEU A 34 -1.07 -6.28 -0.18
CA LEU A 34 -0.76 -5.68 -1.47
C LEU A 34 -0.36 -4.20 -1.29
N ASN A 35 -0.99 -3.49 -0.34
CA ASN A 35 -0.60 -2.10 0.00
C ASN A 35 0.82 -2.02 0.57
N LEU A 36 1.21 -2.96 1.45
CA LEU A 36 2.57 -3.00 2.02
C LEU A 36 3.64 -3.36 0.97
N TYR A 37 3.24 -4.00 -0.13
CA TYR A 37 4.09 -4.25 -1.29
C TYR A 37 4.01 -3.15 -2.36
N PHE A 38 3.38 -2.01 -2.05
CA PHE A 38 3.20 -0.88 -2.95
C PHE A 38 2.46 -1.24 -4.25
N ILE A 39 1.48 -2.16 -4.17
CA ILE A 39 0.63 -2.52 -5.31
C ILE A 39 -0.67 -1.72 -5.18
N PRO A 40 -0.96 -0.78 -6.11
CA PRO A 40 -2.18 0.01 -6.06
C PRO A 40 -3.39 -0.85 -6.43
N ILE A 41 -4.40 -0.84 -5.58
CA ILE A 41 -5.67 -1.56 -5.81
C ILE A 41 -6.87 -0.61 -5.65
N ASP A 42 -7.88 -0.82 -6.46
CA ASP A 42 -9.12 -0.04 -6.53
C ASP A 42 -10.11 -0.56 -5.48
N ILE A 43 -9.69 -0.49 -4.23
CA ILE A 43 -10.45 -0.89 -3.06
C ILE A 43 -10.24 0.17 -2.00
N SER A 44 -11.32 0.83 -1.58
CA SER A 44 -11.30 1.69 -0.41
C SER A 44 -11.06 0.83 0.82
N PHE A 45 -9.94 1.07 1.50
CA PHE A 45 -9.67 0.43 2.78
C PHE A 45 -10.03 1.40 3.88
N SER A 46 -10.92 0.96 4.78
CA SER A 46 -10.99 1.59 6.10
C SER A 46 -9.94 0.98 7.00
N LEU A 47 -9.63 1.69 8.07
CA LEU A 47 -8.68 1.28 9.07
C LEU A 47 -9.48 0.98 10.34
N ASN A 48 -9.40 -0.25 10.84
CA ASN A 48 -10.13 -0.62 12.06
C ASN A 48 -9.39 -0.13 13.31
N LYS A 49 -10.08 -0.08 14.46
CA LYS A 49 -9.53 0.34 15.77
C LYS A 49 -8.27 -0.38 16.27
N PHE A 50 -7.77 -1.37 15.52
CA PHE A 50 -6.60 -2.13 15.88
C PHE A 50 -5.36 -1.78 15.07
N GLY A 51 -5.44 -0.94 14.02
CA GLY A 51 -4.28 -0.76 13.14
C GLY A 51 -4.39 -1.42 11.79
N SER A 52 -5.48 -2.12 11.49
CA SER A 52 -5.51 -3.02 10.36
C SER A 52 -6.32 -2.49 9.19
N PHE A 53 -5.75 -2.58 7.99
CA PHE A 53 -6.51 -2.27 6.78
C PHE A 53 -7.65 -3.29 6.63
N SER A 54 -8.86 -2.76 6.52
CA SER A 54 -10.07 -3.51 6.23
C SER A 54 -10.81 -2.90 5.04
N ALA A 55 -10.81 -3.60 3.91
CA ALA A 55 -11.78 -3.38 2.86
C ALA A 55 -13.17 -3.85 3.32
N ASP A 56 -14.24 -3.15 2.98
CA ASP A 56 -15.57 -3.71 3.16
C ASP A 56 -15.81 -4.84 2.15
N LEU A 57 -15.72 -6.08 2.65
CA LEU A 57 -16.01 -7.30 1.90
C LEU A 57 -17.34 -7.94 2.31
N SER A 58 -18.16 -7.25 3.11
CA SER A 58 -19.46 -7.77 3.58
C SER A 58 -20.42 -8.10 2.42
N SER A 59 -20.28 -7.38 1.31
CA SER A 59 -21.05 -7.56 0.07
C SER A 59 -20.40 -8.53 -0.94
N LEU A 60 -19.28 -9.19 -0.60
CA LEU A 60 -18.56 -10.02 -1.56
C LEU A 60 -19.36 -11.30 -1.89
N GLN A 61 -19.95 -11.33 -3.08
CA GLN A 61 -20.66 -12.50 -3.61
C GLN A 61 -19.73 -13.33 -4.50
N ALA A 62 -20.06 -14.61 -4.68
CA ALA A 62 -19.44 -15.42 -5.71
C ALA A 62 -19.71 -14.80 -7.10
N ASN A 63 -18.73 -14.84 -7.98
CA ASN A 63 -18.84 -14.31 -9.34
C ASN A 63 -18.19 -15.29 -10.34
N ASP A 64 -17.91 -14.85 -11.56
CA ASP A 64 -17.29 -15.68 -12.59
C ASP A 64 -15.85 -16.12 -12.25
N TYR A 65 -15.15 -15.35 -11.43
CA TYR A 65 -13.72 -15.53 -11.13
C TYR A 65 -13.46 -16.32 -9.84
N TYR A 66 -14.32 -16.20 -8.83
CA TYR A 66 -14.21 -16.93 -7.58
C TYR A 66 -15.56 -17.40 -7.04
N GLY A 67 -15.53 -18.50 -6.30
CA GLY A 67 -16.70 -19.14 -5.70
C GLY A 67 -16.65 -19.16 -4.18
N LEU A 68 -17.79 -19.49 -3.58
CA LEU A 68 -17.91 -19.85 -2.18
C LEU A 68 -18.06 -21.36 -2.06
N SER A 69 -17.27 -21.98 -1.18
CA SER A 69 -17.35 -23.41 -0.89
C SER A 69 -17.54 -23.61 0.62
N PRO A 70 -18.54 -24.40 1.06
CA PRO A 70 -18.74 -24.66 2.48
C PRO A 70 -17.65 -25.57 3.04
N TYR A 71 -17.25 -25.34 4.28
CA TYR A 71 -16.42 -26.22 5.08
C TYR A 71 -16.84 -26.15 6.56
N ASN A 72 -16.49 -27.16 7.35
CA ASN A 72 -16.79 -27.19 8.78
C ASN A 72 -15.64 -26.62 9.59
N TYR A 73 -15.93 -25.61 10.42
CA TYR A 73 -15.00 -25.00 11.35
C TYR A 73 -15.61 -24.93 12.74
N MET A 74 -15.01 -25.58 13.73
CA MET A 74 -15.50 -25.63 15.12
C MET A 74 -17.00 -25.99 15.22
N GLY A 75 -17.45 -26.95 14.42
CA GLY A 75 -18.85 -27.40 14.40
C GLY A 75 -19.83 -26.46 13.70
N ARG A 76 -19.35 -25.37 13.06
CA ARG A 76 -20.17 -24.45 12.25
C ARG A 76 -19.83 -24.60 10.78
N SER A 77 -20.85 -24.59 9.92
CA SER A 77 -20.67 -24.49 8.48
C SER A 77 -20.33 -23.05 8.12
N VAL A 78 -19.19 -22.86 7.46
CA VAL A 78 -18.66 -21.56 7.03
C VAL A 78 -18.20 -21.66 5.58
N ASN A 79 -18.18 -20.55 4.86
CA ASN A 79 -17.76 -20.53 3.46
C ASN A 79 -16.32 -20.03 3.31
N LYS A 80 -15.51 -20.76 2.55
CA LYS A 80 -14.22 -20.32 2.03
C LYS A 80 -14.37 -19.77 0.62
N PHE A 81 -13.49 -18.85 0.24
CA PHE A 81 -13.34 -18.37 -1.14
C PHE A 81 -12.41 -19.29 -1.90
N VAL A 82 -12.79 -19.65 -3.12
CA VAL A 82 -12.01 -20.55 -3.98
C VAL A 82 -11.91 -19.95 -5.38
N LEU A 83 -10.70 -19.96 -5.96
CA LEU A 83 -10.47 -19.49 -7.32
C LEU A 83 -11.12 -20.43 -8.35
N LYS A 84 -11.85 -19.87 -9.32
CA LYS A 84 -12.43 -20.60 -10.46
C LYS A 84 -11.46 -20.61 -11.66
N PRO A 85 -11.66 -21.46 -12.69
CA PRO A 85 -10.83 -21.47 -13.89
C PRO A 85 -10.69 -20.10 -14.57
N LYS A 86 -11.80 -19.37 -14.77
CA LYS A 86 -11.74 -17.98 -15.29
C LYS A 86 -10.93 -17.04 -14.39
N GLY A 87 -10.96 -17.25 -13.08
CA GLY A 87 -10.15 -16.50 -12.13
C GLY A 87 -8.66 -16.83 -12.23
N GLN A 88 -8.30 -18.07 -12.59
CA GLN A 88 -6.90 -18.44 -12.89
C GLN A 88 -6.41 -17.75 -14.18
N GLU A 89 -7.26 -17.66 -15.20
CA GLU A 89 -6.95 -16.90 -16.41
C GLU A 89 -6.72 -15.41 -16.08
N LEU A 90 -7.64 -14.80 -15.30
CA LEU A 90 -7.50 -13.42 -14.85
C LEU A 90 -6.24 -13.21 -13.99
N PHE A 91 -5.90 -14.17 -13.13
CA PHE A 91 -4.65 -14.16 -12.36
C PHE A 91 -3.42 -14.09 -13.29
N THR A 92 -3.32 -15.00 -14.26
CA THR A 92 -2.19 -15.05 -15.19
C THR A 92 -2.09 -13.78 -16.04
N GLU A 93 -3.24 -13.27 -16.50
CA GLU A 93 -3.30 -12.01 -17.25
C GLU A 93 -2.87 -10.82 -16.39
N THR A 94 -3.36 -10.73 -15.15
CA THR A 94 -2.99 -9.67 -14.20
C THR A 94 -1.50 -9.66 -13.93
N VAL A 95 -0.90 -10.84 -13.72
CA VAL A 95 0.56 -10.96 -13.50
C VAL A 95 1.33 -10.43 -14.71
N LYS A 96 0.99 -10.93 -15.91
CA LYS A 96 1.67 -10.58 -17.15
C LYS A 96 1.52 -9.11 -17.53
N LEU A 97 0.31 -8.56 -17.43
CA LEU A 97 -0.01 -7.22 -17.94
C LEU A 97 0.20 -6.12 -16.92
N LYS A 98 0.14 -6.42 -15.61
CA LYS A 98 0.23 -5.43 -14.53
C LYS A 98 1.39 -5.71 -13.59
N ILE A 99 1.44 -6.87 -12.93
CA ILE A 99 2.43 -7.10 -11.85
C ILE A 99 3.87 -7.05 -12.36
N ASN A 100 4.18 -7.68 -13.50
CA ASN A 100 5.54 -7.68 -14.07
C ASN A 100 6.01 -6.29 -14.55
N LYS A 101 5.15 -5.26 -14.52
CA LYS A 101 5.53 -3.87 -14.82
C LYS A 101 5.93 -3.07 -13.57
N ILE A 102 5.71 -3.62 -12.38
CA ILE A 102 5.96 -2.95 -11.10
C ILE A 102 6.73 -3.83 -10.12
N LEU A 103 6.72 -5.15 -10.25
CA LEU A 103 7.56 -6.05 -9.47
C LEU A 103 8.57 -6.75 -10.38
N THR A 104 9.78 -6.94 -9.86
CA THR A 104 10.74 -7.91 -10.40
C THR A 104 10.25 -9.32 -10.10
N ASP A 105 10.80 -10.33 -10.78
CA ASP A 105 10.46 -11.73 -10.49
C ASP A 105 10.80 -12.13 -9.04
N GLU A 106 11.88 -11.57 -8.50
CA GLU A 106 12.28 -11.76 -7.10
C GLU A 106 11.24 -11.15 -6.13
N ASP A 107 10.86 -9.89 -6.35
CA ASP A 107 9.83 -9.21 -5.55
C ASP A 107 8.49 -9.95 -5.62
N PHE A 108 8.12 -10.44 -6.81
CA PHE A 108 6.89 -11.18 -7.01
C PHE A 108 6.91 -12.55 -6.30
N ASN A 109 8.03 -13.26 -6.35
CA ASN A 109 8.19 -14.51 -5.59
C ASN A 109 8.13 -14.26 -4.08
N SER A 110 8.78 -13.20 -3.58
CA SER A 110 8.68 -12.79 -2.18
C SER A 110 7.25 -12.49 -1.75
N LEU A 111 6.49 -11.76 -2.59
CA LEU A 111 5.07 -11.52 -2.36
C LEU A 111 4.28 -12.83 -2.30
N LYS A 112 4.51 -13.73 -3.26
CA LYS A 112 3.81 -15.02 -3.32
C LYS A 112 4.07 -15.86 -2.08
N GLU A 113 5.33 -15.98 -1.66
CA GLU A 113 5.72 -16.71 -0.45
C GLU A 113 5.07 -16.09 0.80
N THR A 114 5.05 -14.75 0.88
CA THR A 114 4.43 -14.02 1.99
C THR A 114 2.92 -14.26 2.04
N ILE A 115 2.22 -14.16 0.91
CA ILE A 115 0.78 -14.43 0.84
C ILE A 115 0.49 -15.90 1.14
N GLN A 116 1.28 -16.83 0.61
CA GLN A 116 1.13 -18.25 0.90
C GLN A 116 1.30 -18.55 2.40
N TYR A 117 2.35 -17.99 3.03
CA TYR A 117 2.58 -18.12 4.46
C TYR A 117 1.42 -17.53 5.28
N LEU A 118 1.04 -16.27 5.03
CA LEU A 118 -0.05 -15.61 5.75
C LEU A 118 -1.40 -16.31 5.52
N SER A 119 -1.62 -16.90 4.34
CA SER A 119 -2.81 -17.71 4.04
C SER A 119 -2.87 -19.01 4.86
N SER A 120 -1.79 -19.41 5.54
CA SER A 120 -1.79 -20.55 6.45
C SER A 120 -2.09 -20.18 7.91
N LEU A 121 -1.96 -18.90 8.29
CA LEU A 121 -2.14 -18.41 9.66
C LEU A 121 -3.61 -18.10 10.00
N SER A 122 -3.90 -17.94 11.29
CA SER A 122 -5.16 -17.35 11.77
C SER A 122 -5.21 -15.84 11.52
N VAL A 123 -6.41 -15.26 11.55
CA VAL A 123 -6.58 -13.80 11.35
C VAL A 123 -5.83 -12.99 12.40
N THR A 124 -5.83 -13.44 13.65
CA THR A 124 -5.13 -12.76 14.76
C THR A 124 -3.63 -12.73 14.52
N GLU A 125 -3.03 -13.85 14.14
CA GLU A 125 -1.59 -13.94 13.84
C GLU A 125 -1.19 -13.05 12.65
N ILE A 126 -2.05 -12.94 11.63
CA ILE A 126 -1.81 -12.02 10.51
C ILE A 126 -1.84 -10.57 11.01
N SER A 127 -2.77 -10.22 11.90
CA SER A 127 -2.87 -8.89 12.51
C SER A 127 -1.63 -8.55 13.34
N ASP A 128 -1.14 -9.48 14.15
CA ASP A 128 0.04 -9.26 14.97
C ASP A 128 1.29 -9.06 14.11
N ASN A 129 1.39 -9.78 12.98
CA ASN A 129 2.45 -9.56 11.99
C ASN A 129 2.35 -8.18 11.31
N GLU A 130 1.12 -7.69 11.07
CA GLU A 130 0.84 -6.36 10.53
C GLU A 130 1.29 -5.28 11.51
N HIS A 131 0.78 -5.31 12.74
CA HIS A 131 1.06 -4.28 13.75
C HIS A 131 2.54 -4.20 14.11
N LYS A 132 3.24 -5.33 14.22
CA LYS A 132 4.70 -5.34 14.48
C LYS A 132 5.51 -4.58 13.44
N LYS A 133 5.08 -4.55 12.17
CA LYS A 133 5.77 -3.80 11.11
C LYS A 133 5.48 -2.31 11.15
N LEU A 134 4.35 -1.93 11.74
CA LEU A 134 3.80 -0.58 11.70
C LEU A 134 4.08 0.25 12.94
N LEU A 135 4.76 -0.32 13.94
CA LEU A 135 5.05 0.28 15.24
C LEU A 135 5.64 1.70 15.11
N VAL A 136 4.75 2.68 15.07
CA VAL A 136 4.91 3.91 15.82
C VAL A 136 4.09 3.67 17.06
N ASP A 137 4.73 3.64 18.23
CA ASP A 137 4.03 3.53 19.50
C ASP A 137 3.02 4.68 19.55
N ILE A 138 1.74 4.32 19.68
CA ILE A 138 0.58 5.21 19.66
C ILE A 138 0.72 6.30 20.73
N ASP A 139 1.44 5.98 21.81
CA ASP A 139 1.62 6.82 22.99
C ASP A 139 2.83 7.76 22.91
N ASP A 140 3.59 7.77 21.80
CA ASP A 140 4.83 8.57 21.71
C ASP A 140 4.75 9.63 20.61
N ARG A 141 3.95 10.67 20.88
CA ARG A 141 3.84 11.89 20.06
C ARG A 141 5.20 12.49 19.73
N PHE A 142 6.15 12.43 20.66
CA PHE A 142 7.50 12.94 20.44
C PHE A 142 8.22 12.15 19.35
N LYS A 143 8.16 10.80 19.38
CA LYS A 143 8.67 9.95 18.29
C LYS A 143 7.99 10.23 16.95
N LEU A 144 6.66 10.45 16.93
CA LEU A 144 5.97 10.81 15.69
C LEU A 144 6.51 12.13 15.12
N GLN A 145 6.56 13.18 15.94
CA GLN A 145 7.03 14.50 15.52
C GLN A 145 8.49 14.44 15.06
N GLN A 146 9.33 13.68 15.77
CA GLN A 146 10.70 13.41 15.38
C GLN A 146 10.76 12.73 14.00
N LYS A 147 10.01 11.64 13.79
CA LYS A 147 9.98 10.90 12.51
C LYS A 147 9.49 11.76 11.34
N ILE A 148 8.47 12.60 11.56
CA ILE A 148 8.00 13.55 10.54
C ILE A 148 9.09 14.55 10.18
N ASN A 149 9.77 15.10 11.19
CA ASN A 149 10.84 16.08 10.96
C ASN A 149 12.06 15.46 10.26
N GLU A 150 12.47 14.26 10.65
CA GLU A 150 13.55 13.50 10.00
C GLU A 150 13.22 13.27 8.52
N ASN A 151 12.06 12.67 8.23
CA ASN A 151 11.62 12.42 6.85
C ASN A 151 11.49 13.73 6.05
N PHE A 152 11.02 14.81 6.68
CA PHE A 152 10.88 16.12 6.03
C PHE A 152 12.25 16.70 5.63
N VAL A 153 13.25 16.62 6.50
CA VAL A 153 14.61 17.09 6.20
C VAL A 153 15.18 16.27 5.04
N GLU A 154 15.12 14.95 5.11
CA GLU A 154 15.64 14.07 4.05
C GLU A 154 14.96 14.32 2.71
N LEU A 155 13.64 14.49 2.69
CA LEU A 155 12.90 14.80 1.47
C LEU A 155 13.12 16.22 0.97
N SER A 156 13.35 17.19 1.86
CA SER A 156 13.74 18.54 1.48
C SER A 156 15.09 18.53 0.77
N ASP A 157 16.06 17.79 1.28
CA ASP A 157 17.38 17.64 0.67
C ASP A 157 17.29 16.93 -0.70
N LEU A 158 16.47 15.89 -0.81
CA LEU A 158 16.17 15.22 -2.08
C LEU A 158 15.51 16.18 -3.08
N TYR A 159 14.52 16.96 -2.63
CA TYR A 159 13.78 17.90 -3.46
C TYR A 159 14.67 19.03 -3.98
N GLN A 160 15.60 19.54 -3.17
CA GLN A 160 16.58 20.53 -3.64
C GLN A 160 17.51 19.98 -4.73
N GLN A 161 17.78 18.67 -4.69
CA GLN A 161 18.64 17.99 -5.68
C GLN A 161 17.90 17.57 -6.94
N ILE A 162 16.57 17.70 -6.99
CA ILE A 162 15.75 17.16 -8.06
C ILE A 162 16.08 17.72 -9.45
N ASN A 163 16.56 18.97 -9.50
CA ASN A 163 16.98 19.63 -10.74
C ASN A 163 18.29 19.08 -11.31
N ARG A 164 19.00 18.22 -10.56
CA ARG A 164 20.19 17.48 -11.05
C ARG A 164 19.79 16.30 -11.93
N LEU A 165 18.54 15.85 -11.87
CA LEU A 165 18.05 14.75 -12.68
C LEU A 165 17.75 15.25 -14.10
N PRO A 166 18.36 14.65 -15.14
CA PRO A 166 17.97 14.96 -16.51
C PRO A 166 16.57 14.40 -16.79
N GLU A 167 15.79 15.06 -17.64
CA GLU A 167 14.42 14.63 -18.00
C GLU A 167 14.36 13.98 -19.38
N ASN A 168 15.43 13.28 -19.79
CA ASN A 168 15.53 12.68 -21.12
C ASN A 168 14.91 11.28 -21.20
N LYS A 169 14.63 10.61 -20.07
CA LYS A 169 13.95 9.30 -20.02
C LYS A 169 12.70 9.35 -19.14
N ILE A 170 11.71 8.52 -19.50
CA ILE A 170 10.46 8.35 -18.73
C ILE A 170 10.73 8.00 -17.26
N ALA A 171 11.75 7.17 -16.99
CA ALA A 171 12.11 6.78 -15.64
C ALA A 171 12.56 7.98 -14.78
N GLU A 172 13.31 8.93 -15.37
CA GLU A 172 13.78 10.11 -14.64
C GLU A 172 12.65 11.11 -14.42
N ILE A 173 11.79 11.32 -15.41
CA ILE A 173 10.57 12.13 -15.28
C ILE A 173 9.70 11.59 -14.13
N ARG A 174 9.51 10.27 -14.07
CA ARG A 174 8.74 9.63 -12.98
C ARG A 174 9.44 9.74 -11.63
N LEU A 175 10.75 9.56 -11.58
CA LEU A 175 11.53 9.72 -10.34
C LEU A 175 11.41 11.14 -9.80
N LYS A 176 11.53 12.15 -10.68
CA LYS A 176 11.31 13.55 -10.35
C LYS A 176 9.90 13.79 -9.81
N ALA A 177 8.88 13.35 -10.55
CA ALA A 177 7.50 13.48 -10.07
C ALA A 177 7.30 12.81 -8.70
N LEU A 178 7.84 11.60 -8.50
CA LEU A 178 7.76 10.85 -7.25
C LEU A 178 8.42 11.57 -6.06
N ILE A 179 9.64 12.11 -6.24
CA ILE A 179 10.32 12.90 -5.20
C ILE A 179 9.47 14.12 -4.84
N GLU A 180 8.94 14.82 -5.85
CA GLU A 180 8.07 15.98 -5.65
C GLU A 180 6.79 15.60 -4.87
N TYR A 181 6.12 14.50 -5.24
CA TYR A 181 4.97 13.98 -4.50
C TYR A 181 5.32 13.68 -3.05
N CYS A 182 6.37 12.91 -2.78
CA CYS A 182 6.78 12.55 -1.43
C CYS A 182 7.10 13.80 -0.59
N TYR A 183 7.83 14.77 -1.15
CA TYR A 183 8.18 16.03 -0.48
C TYR A 183 6.94 16.82 -0.05
N TYR A 184 6.00 17.05 -0.96
CA TYR A 184 4.81 17.82 -0.63
C TYR A 184 3.87 17.06 0.30
N LEU A 185 3.80 15.73 0.19
CA LEU A 185 3.04 14.91 1.14
C LEU A 185 3.60 15.04 2.56
N ILE A 186 4.91 14.87 2.76
CA ILE A 186 5.50 15.03 4.10
C ILE A 186 5.38 16.47 4.61
N LYS A 187 5.48 17.46 3.71
CA LYS A 187 5.28 18.87 4.03
C LYS A 187 3.85 19.13 4.50
N TYR A 188 2.84 18.58 3.84
CA TYR A 188 1.45 18.65 4.28
C TYR A 188 1.22 17.99 5.64
N LEU A 189 1.76 16.78 5.84
CA LEU A 189 1.64 16.11 7.13
C LEU A 189 2.21 17.00 8.24
N LYS A 190 3.42 17.52 8.05
CA LYS A 190 4.09 18.42 8.99
C LYS A 190 3.36 19.75 9.21
N GLU A 191 2.94 20.41 8.13
CA GLU A 191 2.48 21.81 8.11
C GLU A 191 0.95 21.98 8.10
N LYS A 192 0.16 20.91 8.03
CA LYS A 192 -1.31 21.02 8.06
C LYS A 192 -1.93 20.01 9.00
N ARG A 193 -1.52 18.74 8.93
CA ARG A 193 -2.13 17.68 9.76
C ARG A 193 -1.59 17.65 11.19
N PHE A 194 -0.29 17.84 11.38
CA PHE A 194 0.36 17.68 12.68
C PHE A 194 0.83 18.99 13.33
N ILE A 195 0.49 20.17 12.78
CA ILE A 195 0.92 21.48 13.34
C ILE A 195 0.42 21.68 14.78
N HIS A 196 -0.80 21.26 15.08
CA HIS A 196 -1.47 21.50 16.36
C HIS A 196 -1.97 20.20 16.96
N LEU A 197 -1.08 19.20 17.12
CA LEU A 197 -1.38 18.11 18.04
C LEU A 197 -1.55 18.74 19.44
N SER A 198 -2.78 19.00 19.88
CA SER A 198 -3.02 19.42 21.27
C SER A 198 -2.74 18.21 22.18
N GLU A 199 -2.35 18.42 23.44
CA GLU A 199 -2.07 17.31 24.38
C GLU A 199 -3.31 16.46 24.68
N GLU A 200 -4.51 16.97 24.37
CA GLU A 200 -5.79 16.38 24.73
C GLU A 200 -6.56 15.75 23.55
N GLU A 201 -6.17 15.99 22.29
CA GLU A 201 -6.94 15.55 21.09
C GLU A 201 -6.18 14.58 20.16
N TYR A 202 -5.16 13.88 20.66
CA TYR A 202 -4.49 12.90 19.80
C TYR A 202 -5.33 11.62 19.64
N ASP A 203 -6.20 11.61 18.63
CA ASP A 203 -7.00 10.46 18.22
C ASP A 203 -6.23 9.62 17.18
N PHE A 204 -5.56 8.57 17.66
CA PHE A 204 -4.84 7.63 16.80
C PHE A 204 -5.75 6.99 15.75
N ASP A 205 -6.98 6.62 16.13
CA ASP A 205 -7.93 5.98 15.22
C ASP A 205 -8.30 6.92 14.07
N ALA A 206 -8.41 8.23 14.33
CA ALA A 206 -8.68 9.24 13.31
C ALA A 206 -7.48 9.53 12.37
N HIS A 207 -6.25 9.28 12.82
CA HIS A 207 -5.02 9.63 12.09
C HIS A 207 -4.21 8.44 11.57
N MET A 208 -4.68 7.22 11.80
CA MET A 208 -3.94 5.99 11.48
C MET A 208 -3.54 5.87 10.00
N PHE A 209 -4.35 6.41 9.09
CA PHE A 209 -4.01 6.47 7.67
C PHE A 209 -2.75 7.32 7.43
N ASP A 210 -2.65 8.49 8.08
CA ASP A 210 -1.47 9.37 8.01
C ASP A 210 -0.19 8.64 8.44
N TYR A 211 -0.28 7.73 9.43
CA TYR A 211 0.84 6.92 9.90
C TYR A 211 1.32 5.90 8.88
N TYR A 212 0.39 5.23 8.20
CA TYR A 212 0.72 4.30 7.13
C TYR A 212 1.40 5.01 5.97
N PHE A 213 0.94 6.22 5.60
CA PHE A 213 1.62 7.02 4.60
C PHE A 213 3.00 7.46 5.06
N LEU A 214 3.14 7.93 6.31
CA LEU A 214 4.45 8.28 6.87
C LEU A 214 5.41 7.09 6.87
N TYR A 215 4.93 5.89 7.18
CA TYR A 215 5.71 4.65 7.09
C TYR A 215 6.15 4.37 5.66
N ASN A 216 5.22 4.39 4.71
CA ASN A 216 5.52 4.16 3.29
C ASN A 216 6.52 5.19 2.74
N VAL A 217 6.38 6.46 3.12
CA VAL A 217 7.33 7.52 2.79
C VAL A 217 8.70 7.25 3.41
N SER A 218 8.76 6.86 4.69
CA SER A 218 10.04 6.52 5.33
C SER A 218 10.75 5.35 4.65
N GLN A 219 10.01 4.35 4.17
CA GLN A 219 10.57 3.20 3.46
C GLN A 219 11.12 3.54 2.08
N ILE A 220 10.55 4.55 1.39
CA ILE A 220 11.01 4.90 0.05
C ILE A 220 12.23 5.83 0.04
N ILE A 221 12.46 6.63 1.08
CA ILE A 221 13.56 7.62 1.09
C ILE A 221 14.94 7.00 0.77
N PRO A 222 15.34 5.86 1.35
CA PRO A 222 16.63 5.23 0.99
C PRO A 222 16.72 4.86 -0.49
N PHE A 223 15.62 4.38 -1.07
CA PHE A 223 15.53 4.09 -2.50
C PHE A 223 15.68 5.36 -3.34
N LEU A 224 14.98 6.45 -3.00
CA LEU A 224 15.07 7.72 -3.72
C LEU A 224 16.49 8.29 -3.67
N ASN A 225 17.13 8.28 -2.51
CA ASN A 225 18.53 8.72 -2.33
C ASN A 225 19.48 7.94 -3.25
N LYS A 226 19.37 6.61 -3.25
CA LYS A 226 20.12 5.75 -4.16
C LYS A 226 19.86 6.14 -5.63
N GLN A 227 18.60 6.21 -6.02
CA GLN A 227 18.20 6.49 -7.41
C GLN A 227 18.66 7.86 -7.91
N ILE A 228 18.76 8.90 -7.08
CA ILE A 228 19.28 10.20 -7.53
C ILE A 228 20.73 10.07 -8.03
N SER A 229 21.56 9.34 -7.30
CA SER A 229 22.99 9.20 -7.59
C SER A 229 23.33 8.20 -8.71
N GLU A 230 22.41 7.29 -9.04
CA GLU A 230 22.67 6.23 -10.02
C GLU A 230 22.67 6.73 -11.47
N LYS A 231 23.59 6.19 -12.29
CA LYS A 231 23.65 6.50 -13.73
C LYS A 231 22.50 5.87 -14.51
N GLU A 232 22.11 4.67 -14.13
CA GLU A 232 20.99 3.94 -14.71
C GLU A 232 19.90 3.81 -13.65
N LYS A 233 18.69 4.25 -14.00
CA LYS A 233 17.57 4.28 -13.07
C LYS A 233 16.83 2.94 -13.07
N ASP A 234 16.45 2.46 -11.90
CA ASP A 234 15.55 1.32 -11.75
C ASP A 234 14.12 1.70 -12.14
N ALA A 235 13.85 1.65 -13.45
CA ALA A 235 12.59 2.07 -14.04
C ALA A 235 11.39 1.29 -13.51
N ILE A 236 11.56 0.03 -13.11
CA ILE A 236 10.49 -0.84 -12.60
C ILE A 236 10.10 -0.39 -11.20
N SER A 237 11.07 -0.29 -10.29
CA SER A 237 10.82 0.13 -8.91
C SER A 237 10.34 1.58 -8.83
N ILE A 238 10.90 2.48 -9.65
CA ILE A 238 10.39 3.87 -9.76
C ILE A 238 8.92 3.86 -10.17
N ASN A 239 8.56 3.06 -11.18
CA ASN A 239 7.18 2.97 -11.64
C ASN A 239 6.26 2.36 -10.56
N LYS A 240 6.71 1.34 -9.83
CA LYS A 240 5.97 0.76 -8.68
C LYS A 240 5.55 1.83 -7.68
N PHE A 241 6.54 2.54 -7.16
CA PHE A 241 6.29 3.57 -6.15
C PHE A 241 5.47 4.72 -6.71
N TYR A 242 5.78 5.21 -7.90
CA TYR A 242 5.02 6.28 -8.54
C TYR A 242 3.55 5.90 -8.71
N GLN A 243 3.24 4.70 -9.22
CA GLN A 243 1.88 4.22 -9.36
C GLN A 243 1.21 4.05 -7.99
N TYR A 244 1.90 3.54 -6.98
CA TYR A 244 1.33 3.42 -5.64
C TYR A 244 0.93 4.78 -5.08
N PHE A 245 1.88 5.71 -4.95
CA PHE A 245 1.61 7.00 -4.31
C PHE A 245 0.52 7.77 -5.05
N VAL A 246 0.55 7.83 -6.38
CA VAL A 246 -0.48 8.53 -7.17
C VAL A 246 -1.88 7.97 -6.97
N ASN A 247 -2.04 6.65 -6.78
CA ASN A 247 -3.35 6.03 -6.61
C ASN A 247 -3.81 6.01 -5.15
N SER A 248 -2.90 5.87 -4.19
CA SER A 248 -3.22 5.77 -2.76
C SER A 248 -3.75 7.08 -2.16
N VAL A 249 -3.50 8.23 -2.78
CA VAL A 249 -3.99 9.54 -2.33
C VAL A 249 -5.17 10.10 -3.12
N LYS A 250 -5.80 9.27 -3.99
CA LYS A 250 -6.77 9.72 -4.99
C LYS A 250 -8.12 10.20 -4.44
N GLU A 251 -8.57 9.68 -3.30
CA GLU A 251 -9.96 9.87 -2.81
C GLU A 251 -10.07 10.43 -1.37
N GLU A 252 -9.20 10.02 -0.45
CA GLU A 252 -9.32 10.39 0.99
C GLU A 252 -8.46 11.58 1.41
N TYR A 253 -7.43 11.89 0.63
CA TYR A 253 -6.71 13.15 0.74
C TYR A 253 -7.12 14.06 -0.42
N PRO A 254 -7.17 15.40 -0.24
CA PRO A 254 -7.31 16.35 -1.34
C PRO A 254 -6.12 16.33 -2.32
N PHE A 255 -5.29 15.27 -2.30
CA PHE A 255 -4.12 15.05 -3.13
C PHE A 255 -4.40 14.01 -4.23
N SER A 256 -5.55 14.12 -4.87
CA SER A 256 -5.79 13.46 -6.16
C SER A 256 -5.03 14.19 -7.27
N ILE A 257 -4.62 13.52 -8.35
CA ILE A 257 -4.25 14.21 -9.62
C ILE A 257 -5.43 15.07 -10.15
N ASN A 258 -6.64 14.81 -9.67
CA ASN A 258 -7.82 15.65 -9.93
C ASN A 258 -7.91 16.90 -9.03
N SER A 259 -7.04 17.03 -8.03
CA SER A 259 -6.86 18.25 -7.27
C SER A 259 -5.90 19.16 -8.01
N LYS A 260 -6.36 20.37 -8.34
CA LYS A 260 -5.52 21.39 -8.98
C LYS A 260 -4.41 21.77 -8.01
N ASN A 261 -3.23 21.22 -8.29
CA ASN A 261 -1.93 21.44 -7.65
C ASN A 261 -1.83 21.13 -6.15
N LEU A 262 -1.13 20.02 -5.87
CA LEU A 262 -0.42 19.72 -4.63
C LEU A 262 0.32 20.94 -4.02
N LYS A 263 0.87 21.80 -4.90
CA LYS A 263 1.52 23.08 -4.56
C LYS A 263 0.53 24.11 -4.00
N GLU A 264 -0.67 24.21 -4.54
CA GLU A 264 -1.69 25.20 -4.14
C GLU A 264 -2.29 24.91 -2.75
N LEU A 265 -2.21 23.67 -2.27
CA LEU A 265 -2.68 23.29 -0.92
C LEU A 265 -1.67 23.62 0.20
N ILE A 266 -0.42 23.92 -0.17
CA ILE A 266 0.72 24.07 0.74
C ILE A 266 1.32 25.49 0.68
N VAL A 267 1.25 26.16 -0.48
CA VAL A 267 1.52 27.61 -0.64
C VAL A 267 0.39 28.41 -0.02
#